data_AF-A0A2H1ILZ5-F1
#
_entry.id   AF-A0A2H1ILZ5-F1
#
_cell.length_a   1.000
_cell.length_b   1.000
_cell.length_c   1.000
_cell.angle_alpha   90.00
_cell.angle_beta   90.00
_cell.angle_gamma   90.00
#
_symmetry.space_group_name_H-M   'P 1'
#
loop_
_entity.id
_entity.type
_entity.pdbx_description
1 polymer ?
#
loop_
_entity_poly.entity_id
_entity_poly.type
_entity_poly.pdbx_seq_one_letter_code
_entity_poly.pdbx_strand_id
1 'polypeptide(L)' 'MKQVLETDGQVCPFPLVEAKDAMTGLEAGDELVINFDCT' A
#
# COMPACT_ATOMS: atom_id res chain seq x y z
N MET A 1 0.06 -14.68 2.16
CA MET A 1 1.24 -13.97 2.68
C MET A 1 0.83 -12.55 3.07
N LYS A 2 1.50 -11.91 4.04
CA LYS A 2 1.18 -10.54 4.46
C LYS A 2 2.31 -9.58 4.07
N GLN A 3 1.99 -8.59 3.25
CA GLN A 3 2.87 -7.48 2.88
C GLN A 3 2.43 -6.21 3.59
N VAL A 4 3.39 -5.41 4.05
CA VAL A 4 3.14 -4.10 4.67
C VAL A 4 3.81 -3.02 3.83
N LEU A 5 3.06 -1.98 3.48
CA LEU A 5 3.53 -0.80 2.76
C LEU A 5 3.48 0.41 3.69
N GLU A 6 4.63 1.04 3.92
CA GLU A 6 4.76 2.24 4.74
C GLU A 6 4.69 3.48 3.85
N THR A 7 3.65 4.29 4.00
CA THR A 7 3.43 5.52 3.20
C THR A 7 3.28 6.77 4.05
N ASP A 8 3.67 6.70 5.33
CA ASP A 8 3.58 7.82 6.26
C ASP A 8 4.35 9.05 5.73
N GLY A 9 3.75 10.24 5.86
CA GLY A 9 4.26 11.51 5.39
C GLY A 9 4.06 11.77 3.88
N GLN A 10 3.51 10.81 3.13
CA GLN A 10 3.19 11.03 1.73
C GLN A 10 1.81 11.69 1.56
N VAL A 11 1.77 12.78 0.80
CA VAL A 11 0.52 13.44 0.42
C VAL A 11 -0.19 12.71 -0.71
N CYS A 12 -1.52 12.83 -0.72
CA CYS A 12 -2.34 12.27 -1.79
C CYS A 12 -1.92 12.86 -3.16
N PRO A 13 -1.79 12.06 -4.24
CA PRO A 13 -2.27 10.67 -4.39
C PRO A 13 -1.20 9.57 -4.23
N PHE A 14 0.01 9.90 -3.78
CA PHE A 14 1.16 8.98 -3.85
C PHE A 14 0.95 7.64 -3.10
N PRO A 15 0.37 7.60 -1.89
CA PRO A 15 0.08 6.33 -1.20
C PRO A 15 -0.77 5.37 -2.03
N LEU A 16 -1.74 5.90 -2.79
CA LEU A 16 -2.65 5.08 -3.58
C LEU A 16 -2.00 4.55 -4.86
N VAL A 17 -1.08 5.32 -5.44
CA VAL A 17 -0.32 4.89 -6.62
C VAL A 17 0.59 3.72 -6.25
N GLU A 18 1.32 3.83 -5.14
CA GLU A 18 2.20 2.77 -4.66
C GLU A 18 1.44 1.52 -4.23
N ALA A 19 0.30 1.69 -3.55
CA ALA A 19 -0.59 0.58 -3.20
C ALA A 19 -1.05 -0.19 -4.43
N LYS A 20 -1.47 0.50 -5.50
CA LYS A 20 -1.88 -0.12 -6.75
C LYS A 20 -0.76 -0.92 -7.39
N ASP A 21 0.47 -0.39 -7.39
CA ASP A 21 1.62 -1.08 -7.96
C ASP A 21 1.98 -2.32 -7.13
N ALA A 22 1.94 -2.22 -5.80
CA ALA A 22 2.15 -3.34 -4.88
C ALA A 22 1.13 -4.49 -5.09
N MET A 23 -0.13 -4.15 -5.41
CA MET A 23 -1.17 -5.15 -5.68
C MET A 23 -0.89 -6.02 -6.91
N THR A 24 -0.05 -5.57 -7.85
CA THR A 24 0.23 -6.33 -9.09
C THR A 24 0.99 -7.64 -8.83
N GLY A 25 1.68 -7.75 -7.69
CA GLY A 25 2.45 -8.92 -7.29
C GLY A 25 1.73 -9.85 -6.31
N LEU A 26 0.49 -9.58 -5.93
CA LEU A 26 -0.25 -10.35 -4.93
C LEU A 26 -1.01 -11.52 -5.57
N GLU A 27 -1.01 -12.66 -4.89
CA GLU A 27 -1.83 -13.81 -5.24
C GLU A 27 -3.15 -13.82 -4.45
N ALA A 28 -4.10 -14.66 -4.88
CA ALA A 28 -5.36 -14.81 -4.18
C ALA A 28 -5.13 -15.39 -2.78
N GLY A 29 -5.56 -14.65 -1.75
CA GLY A 29 -5.34 -15.01 -0.35
C GLY A 29 -4.14 -14.28 0.29
N ASP A 30 -3.43 -13.44 -0.46
CA ASP A 30 -2.48 -12.50 0.12
C ASP A 30 -3.17 -11.27 0.71
N GLU A 31 -2.51 -10.66 1.70
CA GLU A 31 -2.96 -9.45 2.39
C GLU A 31 -1.94 -8.34 2.16
N LEU A 32 -2.42 -7.16 1.76
CA LEU A 32 -1.66 -5.92 1.73
C LEU A 32 -2.18 -4.99 2.82
N VAL A 33 -1.30 -4.60 3.75
CA VAL A 33 -1.57 -3.58 4.77
C VAL A 33 -0.82 -2.31 4.39
N ILE A 34 -1.52 -1.18 4.37
CA ILE A 34 -0.94 0.12 4.03
C ILE A 34 -1.02 1.00 5.27
N ASN A 35 0.14 1.40 5.79
CA ASN A 35 0.22 2.40 6.85
C ASN A 35 0.27 3.77 6.18
N PHE A 36 -0.73 4.59 6.48
CA PHE A 36 -0.95 5.89 5.87
C PHE A 36 -1.48 6.86 6.92
N ASP A 37 -0.87 8.03 7.01
CA ASP A 37 -1.35 9.16 7.79
C ASP A 37 -1.94 10.25 6.87
N CYS A 38 -3.24 10.51 7.01
CA CYS A 38 -3.88 11.59 6.29
C CYS A 38 -3.44 12.93 6.91
N THR A 39 -2.52 13.63 6.23
CA THR A 39 -2.04 14.97 6.61
C THR A 39 -2.66 16.05 5.72
#